data_AF-A0A5E9PE39-F1
#
_entry.id   AF-A0A5E9PE39-F1
#
_cell.length_a   1.000
_cell.length_b   1.000
_cell.length_c   1.000
_cell.angle_alpha   90.00
_cell.angle_beta   90.00
_cell.angle_gamma   90.00
#
_symmetry.space_group_name_H-M   'P 1'
#
loop_
_entity.id
_entity.type
_entity.pdbx_description
1 polymer ?
#
loop_
_entity_poly.entity_id
_entity_poly.type
_entity_poly.pdbx_seq_one_letter_code
_entity_poly.pdbx_strand_id
1 'polypeptide(L)'
;MTNSTLLKDEPCPVARCVNLIGDRWSLLIVRDAFDGMRRFKDFQQSLGVARNILSDRLKKLVDAGVLEMQDASDGTAYLEYVLTTKGESLFPVVVALRQWGEHNLFESGERHSLLIDKNTGQQIPFMAPVGQDGKVLRGSDTQVQKVK
;
A
#
# COMPACT_ATOMS: atom_id res chain seq x y z
N MET A 1 8.60 16.37 19.75
CA MET A 1 8.72 17.15 18.49
C MET A 1 8.33 16.22 17.36
N THR A 2 7.20 16.49 16.72
CA THR A 2 6.45 15.58 15.86
C THR A 2 7.16 15.35 14.52
N ASN A 3 7.27 14.09 14.09
CA ASN A 3 7.83 13.62 12.80
C ASN A 3 7.26 14.31 11.53
N SER A 4 6.25 15.17 11.67
CA SER A 4 5.57 15.88 10.58
C SER A 4 6.47 16.93 9.91
N THR A 5 7.41 17.55 10.64
CA THR A 5 8.29 18.59 10.09
C THR A 5 9.36 18.01 9.16
N LEU A 6 9.92 16.85 9.50
CA LEU A 6 10.96 16.17 8.69
C LEU A 6 10.48 15.75 7.30
N LEU A 7 9.19 15.43 7.15
CA LEU A 7 8.59 15.11 5.86
C LEU A 7 8.45 16.33 4.95
N LYS A 8 8.33 17.54 5.51
CA LYS A 8 8.12 18.77 4.72
C LYS A 8 9.40 19.26 4.05
N ASP A 9 10.56 18.96 4.64
CA ASP A 9 11.87 19.43 4.17
C ASP A 9 12.59 18.44 3.24
N GLU A 10 12.08 17.21 3.09
CA GLU A 10 12.63 16.20 2.19
C GLU A 10 12.13 16.45 0.74
N PRO A 11 12.96 16.91 -0.22
CA PRO A 11 12.48 17.20 -1.57
C PRO A 11 12.17 15.95 -2.39
N CYS A 12 12.70 14.78 -2.01
CA CYS A 12 12.49 13.54 -2.76
C CYS A 12 11.10 12.93 -2.50
N PRO A 13 10.23 12.81 -3.52
CA PRO A 13 8.91 12.21 -3.35
C PRO A 13 8.95 10.75 -2.88
N VAL A 14 9.94 9.99 -3.36
CA VAL A 14 10.14 8.59 -2.96
C VAL A 14 10.50 8.51 -1.47
N ALA A 15 11.41 9.36 -0.99
CA ALA A 15 11.80 9.37 0.42
C ALA A 15 10.62 9.74 1.34
N ARG A 16 9.78 10.72 0.96
CA ARG A 16 8.54 11.01 1.70
C ARG A 16 7.59 9.81 1.75
N CYS A 17 7.46 9.09 0.65
CA CYS A 17 6.64 7.89 0.58
C CYS A 17 7.19 6.79 1.51
N VAL A 18 8.48 6.48 1.43
CA VAL A 18 9.14 5.47 2.27
C VAL A 18 9.04 5.82 3.77
N ASN A 19 9.15 7.08 4.14
CA ASN A 19 8.96 7.50 5.53
C ASN A 19 7.53 7.24 6.02
N LEU A 20 6.54 7.38 5.13
CA LEU A 20 5.13 7.17 5.45
C LEU A 20 4.76 5.68 5.50
N ILE A 21 5.04 4.93 4.43
CA ILE A 21 4.54 3.56 4.25
C ILE A 21 5.64 2.50 4.17
N GLY A 22 6.92 2.89 4.11
CA GLY A 22 8.03 1.97 3.86
C GLY A 22 8.40 1.04 5.02
N ASP A 23 7.70 1.11 6.15
CA ASP A 23 7.86 0.10 7.19
C ASP A 23 7.00 -1.14 6.88
N ARG A 24 7.50 -2.32 7.27
CA ARG A 24 6.91 -3.63 6.98
C ARG A 24 5.41 -3.69 7.22
N TRP A 25 4.93 -3.12 8.32
CA TRP A 25 3.53 -3.29 8.75
C TRP A 25 2.58 -2.33 8.04
N SER A 26 3.00 -1.09 7.80
CA SER A 26 2.15 -0.10 7.11
C SER A 26 1.69 -0.60 5.74
N LEU A 27 2.60 -1.14 4.92
CA LEU A 27 2.25 -1.68 3.60
C LEU A 27 1.38 -2.94 3.69
N LEU A 28 1.58 -3.81 4.67
CA LEU A 28 0.75 -5.00 4.84
C LEU A 28 -0.65 -4.68 5.35
N ILE A 29 -0.81 -3.63 6.17
CA ILE A 29 -2.13 -3.11 6.56
C ILE A 29 -2.87 -2.57 5.33
N VAL A 30 -2.18 -1.79 4.48
CA VAL A 30 -2.77 -1.26 3.24
C VAL A 30 -3.17 -2.40 2.30
N ARG A 31 -2.33 -3.44 2.14
CA ARG A 31 -2.68 -4.66 1.39
C ARG A 31 -3.96 -5.30 1.94
N ASP A 32 -4.03 -5.52 3.25
CA ASP A 32 -5.18 -6.14 3.89
C ASP A 32 -6.46 -5.30 3.75
N ALA A 33 -6.32 -3.97 3.74
CA ALA A 33 -7.44 -3.06 3.49
C ALA A 33 -7.99 -3.20 2.06
N PHE A 34 -7.12 -3.38 1.04
CA PHE A 34 -7.54 -3.71 -0.33
C PHE A 34 -8.22 -5.09 -0.42
N ASP A 35 -7.83 -6.03 0.44
CA ASP A 35 -8.48 -7.35 0.56
C ASP A 35 -9.82 -7.27 1.34
N GLY A 36 -10.22 -6.07 1.77
CA GLY A 36 -11.52 -5.79 2.41
C GLY A 36 -11.51 -5.84 3.93
N MET A 37 -10.34 -6.00 4.57
CA MET A 37 -10.25 -5.95 6.03
C MET A 37 -10.50 -4.53 6.54
N ARG A 38 -11.34 -4.41 7.56
CA ARG A 38 -11.73 -3.10 8.11
C ARG A 38 -11.59 -3.01 9.62
N ARG A 39 -11.55 -4.13 10.35
CA ARG A 39 -11.53 -4.10 11.83
C ARG A 39 -10.14 -4.38 12.36
N PHE A 40 -9.84 -3.78 13.50
CA PHE A 40 -8.56 -3.99 14.20
C PHE A 40 -8.24 -5.47 14.41
N LYS A 41 -9.25 -6.27 14.78
CA LYS A 41 -9.07 -7.71 15.04
C LYS A 41 -8.70 -8.48 13.77
N ASP A 42 -9.27 -8.10 12.63
CA ASP A 42 -9.01 -8.75 11.33
C ASP A 42 -7.56 -8.51 10.91
N PHE A 43 -7.11 -7.24 10.97
CA PHE A 43 -5.70 -6.90 10.75
C PHE A 43 -4.76 -7.62 11.73
N GLN A 44 -5.13 -7.67 13.02
CA GLN A 44 -4.30 -8.35 14.02
C GLN A 44 -4.16 -9.85 13.73
N GLN A 45 -5.26 -10.50 13.35
CA GLN A 45 -5.27 -11.93 13.05
C GLN A 45 -4.52 -12.25 11.75
N SER A 46 -4.69 -11.42 10.72
CA SER A 46 -4.01 -11.57 9.44
C SER A 46 -2.49 -11.39 9.56
N LEU A 47 -2.07 -10.32 10.24
CA LEU A 47 -0.66 -9.91 10.28
C LEU A 47 0.16 -10.61 11.38
N GLY A 48 -0.49 -11.15 12.41
CA GLY A 48 0.17 -11.76 13.57
C GLY A 48 1.04 -10.78 14.38
N VAL A 49 0.84 -9.48 14.18
CA VAL A 49 1.65 -8.43 14.79
C VAL A 49 1.14 -8.09 16.20
N ALA A 50 2.04 -7.65 17.08
CA ALA A 50 1.69 -7.20 18.43
C ALA A 50 0.69 -6.03 18.39
N ARG A 51 -0.26 -6.01 19.33
CA ARG A 51 -1.36 -5.02 19.37
C ARG A 51 -0.89 -3.57 19.39
N ASN A 52 0.10 -3.26 20.23
CA ASN A 52 0.67 -1.92 20.33
C ASN A 52 1.26 -1.46 18.99
N ILE A 53 2.02 -2.33 18.31
CA ILE A 53 2.58 -2.04 16.99
C ILE A 53 1.47 -1.81 15.96
N LEU A 54 0.42 -2.64 15.95
CA LEU A 54 -0.72 -2.44 15.05
C LEU A 54 -1.42 -1.11 15.32
N SER A 55 -1.71 -0.79 16.58
CA SER A 55 -2.34 0.47 16.98
C SER A 55 -1.51 1.67 16.52
N ASP A 56 -0.20 1.64 16.72
CA ASP A 56 0.70 2.72 16.29
C ASP A 56 0.68 2.91 14.76
N ARG A 57 0.63 1.82 14.00
CA ARG A 57 0.63 1.86 12.53
C ARG A 57 -0.72 2.30 11.96
N LEU A 58 -1.82 1.79 12.48
CA LEU A 58 -3.15 2.27 12.11
C LEU A 58 -3.30 3.76 12.42
N LYS A 59 -2.87 4.19 13.61
CA LYS A 59 -2.85 5.61 13.95
C LYS A 59 -2.00 6.43 12.97
N LYS A 60 -0.78 5.99 12.64
CA LYS A 60 0.07 6.66 11.66
C LYS A 60 -0.60 6.81 10.29
N LEU A 61 -1.27 5.75 9.81
CA LEU A 61 -1.97 5.75 8.52
C LEU A 61 -3.21 6.66 8.54
N VAL A 62 -3.93 6.71 9.66
CA VAL A 62 -5.07 7.63 9.85
C VAL A 62 -4.60 9.09 9.93
N ASP A 63 -3.59 9.38 10.75
CA ASP A 63 -3.01 10.72 10.90
C ASP A 63 -2.45 11.23 9.55
N ALA A 64 -2.02 10.32 8.66
CA ALA A 64 -1.55 10.63 7.32
C ALA A 64 -2.67 10.71 6.26
N GLY A 65 -3.91 10.43 6.62
CA GLY A 65 -5.07 10.40 5.73
C GLY A 65 -4.99 9.30 4.68
N VAL A 66 -4.26 8.21 4.93
CA VAL A 66 -4.27 6.99 4.09
C VAL A 66 -5.50 6.16 4.43
N LEU A 67 -5.79 6.06 5.73
CA LEU A 67 -7.02 5.47 6.25
C LEU A 67 -7.85 6.55 6.93
N GLU A 68 -9.12 6.29 7.11
CA GLU A 68 -9.99 7.01 8.03
C GLU A 68 -10.77 6.03 8.89
N MET A 69 -11.25 6.51 10.04
CA MET A 69 -12.14 5.74 10.92
C MET A 69 -13.57 6.20 10.70
N GLN A 70 -14.46 5.25 10.47
CA GLN A 70 -15.91 5.49 10.36
C GLN A 70 -16.68 4.50 11.23
N ASP A 71 -17.94 4.83 11.53
CA ASP A 71 -18.85 3.89 12.20
C ASP A 71 -19.02 2.63 11.36
N ALA A 72 -19.15 1.49 12.05
CA ALA A 72 -19.28 0.21 11.38
C ALA A 72 -20.55 0.15 10.52
N SER A 73 -20.39 -0.41 9.32
CA SER A 73 -21.46 -0.51 8.32
C SER A 73 -22.61 -1.43 8.75
N ASP A 74 -22.37 -2.28 9.75
CA ASP A 74 -23.31 -3.28 10.30
C ASP A 74 -24.16 -2.75 11.46
N GLY A 75 -24.09 -1.45 11.77
CA GLY A 75 -24.86 -0.81 12.84
C GLY A 75 -24.36 -1.13 14.25
N THR A 76 -23.19 -1.75 14.38
CA THR A 76 -22.54 -1.93 15.68
C THR A 76 -21.81 -0.67 16.13
N ALA A 77 -21.50 -0.56 17.43
CA ALA A 77 -20.70 0.55 17.97
C ALA A 77 -19.19 0.45 17.68
N TYR A 78 -18.79 -0.42 16.75
CA TYR A 78 -17.39 -0.59 16.37
C TYR A 78 -16.98 0.45 15.33
N LEU A 79 -15.68 0.74 15.27
CA LEU A 79 -15.08 1.56 14.22
C LEU A 79 -14.46 0.66 13.14
N GLU A 80 -14.62 1.08 11.90
CA GLU A 80 -13.98 0.51 10.72
C GLU A 80 -12.87 1.44 10.22
N TYR A 81 -11.73 0.87 9.85
CA TYR A 81 -10.68 1.56 9.11
C TYR A 81 -10.93 1.35 7.62
N VAL A 82 -11.10 2.44 6.89
CA VAL A 82 -11.36 2.40 5.44
C VAL A 82 -10.32 3.23 4.68
N LEU A 83 -9.99 2.80 3.46
CA LEU A 83 -9.09 3.55 2.58
C LEU A 83 -9.74 4.86 2.17
N THR A 84 -9.00 5.95 2.29
CA THR A 84 -9.40 7.23 1.70
C THR A 84 -9.05 7.25 0.21
N THR A 85 -9.42 8.29 -0.53
CA THR A 85 -8.92 8.50 -1.91
C THR A 85 -7.39 8.46 -2.01
N LYS A 86 -6.68 8.97 -0.99
CA LYS A 86 -5.22 8.90 -0.91
C LYS A 86 -4.75 7.46 -0.67
N GLY A 87 -5.44 6.69 0.17
CA GLY A 87 -5.14 5.27 0.39
C GLY A 87 -5.38 4.42 -0.85
N GLU A 88 -6.51 4.59 -1.53
CA GLU A 88 -6.83 3.91 -2.79
C GLU A 88 -5.77 4.15 -3.87
N SER A 89 -5.18 5.36 -3.92
CA SER A 89 -4.10 5.68 -4.86
C SER A 89 -2.80 4.87 -4.66
N LEU A 90 -2.67 4.14 -3.55
CA LEU A 90 -1.54 3.24 -3.30
C LEU A 90 -1.65 1.89 -4.00
N PHE A 91 -2.80 1.57 -4.63
CA PHE A 91 -3.00 0.26 -5.26
C PHE A 91 -1.87 -0.11 -6.24
N PRO A 92 -1.41 0.77 -7.17
CA PRO A 92 -0.29 0.44 -8.05
C PRO A 92 1.01 0.13 -7.31
N VAL A 93 1.26 0.74 -6.15
CA VAL A 93 2.46 0.43 -5.34
C VAL A 93 2.36 -0.99 -4.78
N VAL A 94 1.18 -1.37 -4.27
CA VAL A 94 0.93 -2.72 -3.75
C VAL A 94 1.05 -3.78 -4.85
N VAL A 95 0.50 -3.52 -6.04
CA VAL A 95 0.60 -4.44 -7.18
C VAL A 95 2.06 -4.58 -7.64
N ALA A 96 2.84 -3.50 -7.69
CA ALA A 96 4.25 -3.55 -8.09
C ALA A 96 5.09 -4.39 -7.11
N LEU A 97 4.87 -4.20 -5.80
CA LEU A 97 5.53 -5.00 -4.76
C LEU A 97 5.17 -6.48 -4.87
N ARG A 98 3.89 -6.77 -5.09
CA ARG A 98 3.40 -8.14 -5.29
C ARG A 98 4.07 -8.80 -6.48
N GLN A 99 3.99 -8.18 -7.66
CA GLN A 99 4.54 -8.75 -8.90
C GLN A 99 6.06 -8.94 -8.83
N TRP A 100 6.77 -7.99 -8.22
CA TRP A 100 8.21 -8.13 -8.01
C TRP A 100 8.54 -9.30 -7.07
N GLY A 101 7.77 -9.45 -5.98
CA GLY A 101 7.92 -10.57 -5.06
C GLY A 101 7.65 -11.92 -5.72
N GLU A 102 6.51 -12.05 -6.40
CA GLU A 102 6.11 -13.25 -7.16
C GLU A 102 7.19 -13.69 -8.16
N HIS A 103 7.83 -12.74 -8.83
CA HIS A 103 8.84 -13.03 -9.85
C HIS A 103 10.23 -13.41 -9.29
N ASN A 104 10.61 -12.90 -8.12
CA ASN A 104 12.02 -12.96 -7.65
C ASN A 104 12.22 -13.70 -6.33
N LEU A 105 11.17 -13.86 -5.52
CA LEU A 105 11.30 -14.34 -4.13
C LEU A 105 10.69 -15.71 -3.87
N PHE A 106 10.11 -16.34 -4.89
CA PHE A 106 9.52 -17.68 -4.79
C PHE A 106 10.29 -18.68 -5.63
N GLU A 107 10.48 -19.88 -5.08
CA GLU A 107 11.07 -20.99 -5.83
C GLU A 107 10.07 -21.57 -6.85
N SER A 108 10.59 -22.30 -7.84
CA SER A 108 9.75 -22.99 -8.82
C SER A 108 8.80 -23.98 -8.12
N GLY A 109 7.50 -23.75 -8.26
CA GLY A 109 6.45 -24.58 -7.64
C GLY A 109 6.11 -24.21 -6.19
N GLU A 110 6.76 -23.20 -5.61
CA GLU A 110 6.37 -22.67 -4.30
C GLU A 110 4.99 -21.98 -4.39
N ARG A 111 4.11 -22.27 -3.42
CA ARG A 111 2.73 -21.74 -3.44
C ARG A 111 2.72 -20.29 -2.99
N HIS A 112 2.09 -19.44 -3.79
CA HIS A 112 1.76 -18.07 -3.41
C HIS A 112 0.40 -17.63 -3.97
N SER A 113 -0.11 -16.51 -3.45
CA SER A 113 -1.33 -15.90 -3.98
C SER A 113 -1.05 -15.19 -5.31
N LEU A 114 -2.09 -15.03 -6.13
CA LEU A 114 -2.05 -14.31 -7.40
C LEU A 114 -3.09 -13.20 -7.37
N LEU A 115 -2.77 -12.05 -7.95
CA LEU A 115 -3.75 -10.99 -8.16
C LEU A 115 -4.43 -11.17 -9.52
N ILE A 116 -5.75 -11.27 -9.49
CA ILE A 116 -6.58 -11.49 -10.68
C ILE A 116 -7.56 -10.33 -10.88
N ASP A 117 -7.92 -10.07 -12.14
CA ASP A 117 -9.08 -9.27 -12.47
C ASP A 117 -10.35 -10.08 -12.17
N LYS A 118 -11.22 -9.53 -11.32
CA LYS A 118 -12.46 -10.18 -10.89
C LYS A 118 -13.43 -10.47 -12.04
N ASN A 119 -13.37 -9.71 -13.13
CA ASN A 119 -14.28 -9.86 -14.26
C ASN A 119 -13.86 -10.97 -15.23
N THR A 120 -12.54 -11.13 -15.42
CA THR A 120 -11.97 -12.08 -16.39
C THR A 120 -11.40 -13.34 -15.74
N GLY A 121 -11.09 -13.29 -14.44
CA GLY A 121 -10.39 -14.35 -13.72
C GLY A 121 -8.91 -14.47 -14.10
N GLN A 122 -8.40 -13.60 -14.98
CA GLN A 122 -7.02 -13.64 -15.45
C GLN A 122 -6.10 -12.89 -14.49
N GLN A 123 -4.85 -13.34 -14.42
CA GLN A 123 -3.82 -12.61 -13.68
C GLN A 123 -3.60 -11.23 -14.30
N ILE A 124 -3.39 -10.22 -13.45
CA ILE A 124 -3.09 -8.88 -13.94
C ILE A 124 -1.71 -8.89 -14.61
N PRO A 125 -1.56 -8.33 -15.83
CA PRO A 125 -0.28 -8.24 -16.52
C PRO A 125 0.79 -7.50 -15.69
N PHE A 126 2.06 -7.85 -15.91
CA PHE A 126 3.18 -7.18 -15.24
C PHE A 126 3.17 -5.68 -15.56
N MET A 127 3.15 -4.84 -14.52
CA MET A 127 3.07 -3.39 -14.69
C MET A 127 4.41 -2.81 -15.15
N ALA A 128 4.33 -1.84 -16.05
CA ALA A 128 5.48 -1.05 -16.47
C ALA A 128 5.05 0.40 -16.74
N PRO A 129 5.92 1.40 -16.49
CA PRO A 129 5.68 2.76 -16.94
C PRO A 129 5.53 2.78 -18.47
N VAL A 130 4.54 3.52 -18.96
CA VAL A 130 4.30 3.69 -20.40
C VAL A 130 4.42 5.16 -20.78
N GLY A 131 5.05 5.42 -21.92
CA GLY A 131 5.10 6.73 -22.54
C GLY A 131 3.74 7.14 -23.11
N GLN A 132 3.61 8.41 -23.50
CA GLN A 132 2.40 8.91 -24.16
C GLN A 132 2.14 8.22 -25.51
N ASP A 133 3.16 7.64 -26.12
CA ASP A 133 3.08 6.85 -27.34
C ASP A 133 2.68 5.37 -27.09
N GLY A 134 2.40 5.02 -25.83
CA GLY A 134 2.00 3.67 -25.42
C GLY A 134 3.15 2.68 -25.28
N LYS A 135 4.41 3.08 -25.50
CA LYS A 135 5.56 2.18 -25.35
C LYS A 135 6.00 2.10 -23.90
N VAL A 136 6.48 0.92 -23.51
CA VAL A 136 7.09 0.71 -22.20
C VAL A 136 8.39 1.50 -22.08
N LEU A 137 8.53 2.25 -20.98
CA LEU A 137 9.74 3.01 -20.65
C LEU A 137 10.61 2.23 -19.66
N ARG A 138 11.92 2.19 -19.93
CA ARG A 138 12.93 1.68 -19.00
C ARG A 138 13.50 2.83 -18.17
N GLY A 139 14.19 2.49 -17.07
CA GLY A 139 14.91 3.49 -16.28
C GLY A 139 15.89 4.33 -17.11
N SER A 140 16.55 3.72 -18.10
CA SER A 140 17.46 4.39 -19.06
C SER A 140 16.76 5.41 -19.97
N ASP A 141 15.45 5.28 -20.17
CA ASP A 141 14.65 6.13 -21.04
C ASP A 141 14.05 7.32 -20.28
N THR A 142 14.41 7.46 -18.99
CA THR A 142 13.84 8.46 -18.08
C THR A 142 14.94 9.29 -17.41
N GLN A 143 14.59 10.51 -17.02
CA GLN A 143 15.45 11.39 -16.23
C GLN A 143 14.61 12.10 -15.16
N VAL A 144 15.17 12.22 -13.96
CA VAL A 144 14.55 13.03 -12.89
C VAL A 144 14.90 14.50 -13.12
N GLN A 145 13.89 15.31 -13.45
CA GLN A 145 14.00 16.77 -13.45
C GLN A 145 13.55 17.32 -12.08
N LYS A 146 14.45 18.01 -11.38
CA LYS A 146 14.11 18.69 -10.12
C LYS A 146 13.35 19.98 -10.44
N VAL A 147 12.10 20.08 -9.96
CA VAL A 147 11.29 21.30 -10.05
C VAL A 147 11.73 22.23 -8.91
N LYS A 148 11.97 23.51 -9.21
CA LYS A 148 12.28 24.56 -8.23
C LYS A 148 11.01 25.17 -7.68
#